data_AF-A0A7C2V8X3-F1
#
_entry.id   AF-A0A7C2V8X3-F1
#
_cell.length_a   1.000
_cell.length_b   1.000
_cell.length_c   1.000
_cell.angle_alpha   90.00
_cell.angle_beta   90.00
_cell.angle_gamma   90.00
#
_symmetry.space_group_name_H-M   'P 1'
#
loop_
_entity.id
_entity.type
_entity.pdbx_description
1 polymer ?
#
loop_
_entity_poly.entity_id
_entity_poly.type
_entity_poly.pdbx_seq_one_letter_code
_entity_poly.pdbx_strand_id
1 'polypeptide(L)'
;MSVCYKYVVKVGDKEIEIDENIVKILNTYVRTETSLEKLVEQLGLDGWNEAYDFVKKVPAWIMWTPSILWKKDREKCNKAEEIKIIKI
;
A
#
# COMPACT_ATOMS: atom_id res chain seq x y z
N MET A 1 1.69 -2.60 -25.37
CA MET A 1 1.63 -1.47 -24.44
C MET A 1 1.31 -2.01 -23.05
N SER A 2 2.35 -2.24 -22.24
CA SER A 2 2.20 -2.52 -20.82
C SER A 2 2.05 -1.19 -20.09
N VAL A 3 0.87 -0.92 -19.54
CA VAL A 3 0.61 0.24 -18.67
C VAL A 3 0.74 -0.26 -17.23
N CYS A 4 1.62 0.36 -16.44
CA CYS A 4 1.76 0.05 -15.02
C CYS A 4 1.07 1.11 -14.17
N TYR A 5 0.46 0.68 -13.07
CA TYR A 5 -0.16 1.58 -12.10
C TYR A 5 0.67 1.64 -10.82
N LYS A 6 1.04 2.85 -10.40
CA LYS A 6 1.59 3.16 -9.07
C LYS A 6 0.48 3.71 -8.21
N TYR A 7 0.20 3.07 -7.09
CA TYR A 7 -0.79 3.54 -6.13
C TYR A 7 -0.07 4.34 -5.04
N VAL A 8 -0.51 5.57 -4.81
CA VAL A 8 -0.01 6.43 -3.73
C VAL A 8 -1.19 6.86 -2.89
N VAL A 9 -1.13 6.61 -1.60
CA VAL A 9 -2.18 7.02 -0.66
C VAL A 9 -1.69 8.24 0.10
N LYS A 10 -2.48 9.32 0.07
CA LYS A 10 -2.16 10.52 0.84
C LYS A 10 -2.85 10.47 2.20
N VAL A 11 -2.10 10.59 3.28
CA VAL A 11 -2.59 10.60 4.66
C VAL A 11 -2.02 11.80 5.37
N GLY A 12 -2.87 12.75 5.77
CA GLY A 12 -2.41 14.05 6.26
C GLY A 12 -1.50 14.74 5.25
N ASP A 13 -0.28 15.05 5.67
CA ASP A 13 0.78 15.63 4.84
C ASP A 13 1.75 14.60 4.23
N LYS A 14 1.54 13.30 4.50
CA LYS A 14 2.39 12.20 4.01
C LYS A 14 1.80 11.55 2.76
N GLU A 15 2.66 11.23 1.80
CA GLU A 15 2.33 10.43 0.62
C GLU A 15 3.01 9.06 0.74
N ILE A 16 2.22 7.98 0.80
CA ILE A 16 2.70 6.61 0.97
C ILE A 16 2.53 5.87 -0.35
N GLU A 17 3.64 5.52 -1.02
CA GLU A 17 3.59 4.63 -2.18
C GLU A 17 3.32 3.19 -1.74
N ILE A 18 2.31 2.56 -2.35
CA ILE A 18 1.99 1.15 -2.10
C ILE A 18 3.01 0.26 -2.83
N ASP A 19 4.07 -0.08 -2.12
CA ASP A 19 5.09 -1.04 -2.54
C ASP A 19 4.88 -2.44 -1.93
N GLU A 20 5.79 -3.38 -2.21
CA GLU A 20 5.75 -4.73 -1.66
C GLU A 20 5.75 -4.77 -0.13
N ASN A 21 6.52 -3.90 0.52
CA ASN A 21 6.63 -3.84 1.98
C ASN A 21 5.34 -3.33 2.60
N ILE A 22 4.73 -2.29 2.02
CA ILE A 22 3.44 -1.76 2.45
C ILE A 22 2.34 -2.79 2.27
N VAL A 23 2.28 -3.48 1.13
CA VAL A 23 1.32 -4.58 0.92
C VAL A 23 1.55 -5.73 1.90
N LYS A 24 2.81 -6.04 2.25
CA LYS A 24 3.13 -7.04 3.25
C LYS A 24 2.61 -6.65 4.64
N ILE A 25 2.82 -5.39 5.05
CA ILE A 25 2.27 -4.83 6.30
C ILE A 25 0.74 -4.93 6.30
N LEU A 26 0.10 -4.51 5.21
CA LEU A 26 -1.35 -4.57 5.05
C LEU A 26 -1.89 -6.01 5.07
N ASN A 27 -1.22 -6.95 4.40
CA ASN A 27 -1.57 -8.37 4.43
C ASN A 27 -1.51 -8.91 5.85
N THR A 28 -0.47 -8.56 6.62
CA THR A 28 -0.37 -8.94 8.03
C THR A 28 -1.51 -8.32 8.83
N TYR A 29 -1.78 -7.03 8.63
CA TYR A 29 -2.86 -6.33 9.31
C TYR A 29 -4.24 -6.97 9.09
N VAL A 30 -4.60 -7.33 7.85
CA VAL A 30 -5.93 -7.93 7.58
C VAL A 30 -6.04 -9.40 7.96
N ARG A 31 -4.92 -10.12 8.09
CA ARG A 31 -4.89 -11.57 8.39
C ARG A 31 -4.62 -11.88 9.86
N THR A 32 -4.26 -10.89 10.65
CA THR A 32 -3.92 -11.05 12.06
C THR A 32 -4.63 -9.98 12.88
N GLU A 33 -4.79 -10.18 14.18
CA GLU A 33 -5.34 -9.18 15.10
C GLU A 33 -4.34 -8.04 15.39
N THR A 34 -3.71 -7.49 14.35
CA THR A 34 -2.73 -6.40 14.49
C THR A 34 -3.45 -5.09 14.83
N SER A 35 -2.93 -4.37 15.84
CA SER A 35 -3.47 -3.07 16.23
C SER A 35 -3.09 -1.94 15.27
N LEU A 36 -3.90 -0.88 15.25
CA LEU A 36 -3.58 0.36 14.51
C LEU A 36 -2.27 0.99 14.99
N GLU A 37 -1.93 0.87 16.27
CA GLU A 37 -0.67 1.39 16.83
C GLU A 37 0.54 0.75 16.16
N LYS A 38 0.49 -0.55 15.90
CA LYS A 38 1.57 -1.24 15.19
C LYS A 38 1.68 -0.80 13.73
N LEU A 39 0.57 -0.46 13.09
CA LEU A 39 0.59 0.16 11.76
C LEU A 39 1.23 1.55 11.78
N VAL A 40 1.00 2.33 12.84
CA VAL A 40 1.63 3.66 13.00
C VAL A 40 3.14 3.51 13.01
N GLU A 41 3.68 2.60 13.82
CA GLU A 41 5.13 2.35 13.88
C GLU A 41 5.70 1.84 12.55
N GLN A 42 4.99 0.92 11.88
CA GLN A 42 5.47 0.32 10.63
C GLN A 42 5.38 1.24 9.41
N LEU A 43 4.41 2.16 9.39
CA LEU A 43 4.18 3.10 8.30
C LEU A 43 4.80 4.48 8.57
N GLY A 44 5.38 4.71 9.75
CA GLY A 44 5.94 5.99 10.16
C GLY A 44 4.90 7.10 10.25
N LEU A 45 3.68 6.76 10.69
CA LEU A 45 2.58 7.71 10.85
C LEU A 45 2.68 8.44 12.20
N ASP A 46 2.02 9.58 12.33
CA ASP A 46 2.11 10.41 13.56
C ASP A 46 1.08 9.99 14.61
N GLY A 47 0.10 9.16 14.25
CA GLY A 47 -0.87 8.63 15.22
C GLY A 47 -1.89 7.66 14.62
N TRP A 48 -2.67 7.03 15.49
CA TRP A 48 -3.64 6.00 15.11
C TRP A 48 -4.73 6.51 14.14
N ASN A 49 -5.06 7.80 14.20
CA ASN A 49 -5.98 8.45 13.27
C ASN A 49 -5.49 8.36 11.81
N GLU A 50 -4.19 8.59 11.59
CA GLU A 50 -3.58 8.48 10.27
C GLU A 50 -3.56 7.03 9.79
N ALA A 51 -3.25 6.08 10.69
CA ALA A 51 -3.29 4.65 10.34
C ALA A 51 -4.70 4.20 9.94
N TYR A 52 -5.72 4.69 10.65
CA TYR A 52 -7.11 4.42 10.30
C TYR A 52 -7.50 5.02 8.95
N ASP A 53 -7.13 6.28 8.69
CA ASP A 53 -7.40 6.95 7.41
C ASP A 53 -6.68 6.26 6.24
N PHE A 54 -5.44 5.81 6.45
CA PHE A 54 -4.68 5.02 5.49
C PHE A 54 -5.42 3.74 5.09
N VAL A 55 -5.77 2.90 6.07
CA VAL A 55 -6.48 1.63 5.83
C VAL A 55 -7.81 1.86 5.12
N LYS A 56 -8.52 2.94 5.47
CA LYS A 56 -9.81 3.28 4.85
C LYS A 56 -9.67 3.69 3.38
N LYS A 57 -8.59 4.38 3.01
CA LYS A 57 -8.32 4.81 1.63
C LYS A 57 -7.81 3.67 0.76
N VAL A 58 -7.07 2.74 1.34
CA VAL A 58 -6.54 1.59 0.59
C VAL A 58 -7.69 0.68 0.15
N PRO A 59 -7.85 0.41 -1.16
CA PRO A 59 -8.83 -0.55 -1.63
C PRO A 59 -8.63 -1.94 -1.04
N ALA A 60 -9.72 -2.60 -0.66
CA ALA A 60 -9.67 -3.94 -0.06
C ALA A 60 -8.87 -4.94 -0.91
N TRP A 61 -9.03 -4.92 -2.23
CA TRP A 61 -8.32 -5.84 -3.13
C TRP A 61 -6.78 -5.72 -3.02
N ILE A 62 -6.24 -4.54 -2.73
CA ILE A 62 -4.80 -4.35 -2.49
C ILE A 62 -4.40 -5.04 -1.18
N MET A 63 -5.19 -4.85 -0.12
CA MET A 63 -4.92 -5.45 1.20
C MET A 63 -4.99 -6.97 1.19
N TRP A 64 -5.83 -7.56 0.34
CA TRP A 64 -5.99 -9.01 0.21
C TRP A 64 -5.03 -9.64 -0.82
N THR A 65 -4.42 -8.84 -1.70
CA THR A 65 -3.44 -9.32 -2.67
C THR A 65 -2.17 -9.75 -1.95
N PRO A 66 -1.73 -11.01 -2.08
CA PRO A 66 -0.46 -11.46 -1.51
C PRO A 66 0.70 -10.59 -1.99
N SER A 67 1.55 -10.14 -1.07
CA SER A 67 2.72 -9.30 -1.39
C SER A 67 3.65 -9.90 -2.44
N ILE A 68 3.76 -11.23 -2.50
CA ILE A 68 4.53 -11.96 -3.53
C ILE A 68 3.96 -11.74 -4.95
N LEU A 69 2.63 -11.64 -5.08
CA LEU A 69 1.97 -11.38 -6.35
C LEU A 69 2.10 -9.91 -6.71
N TRP A 70 2.01 -9.01 -5.72
CA TRP A 70 2.28 -7.59 -5.90
C TRP A 70 3.70 -7.34 -6.42
N LYS A 71 4.71 -7.97 -5.80
CA LYS A 71 6.11 -7.92 -6.26
C LYS A 71 6.23 -8.34 -7.73
N LYS A 72 5.67 -9.50 -8.09
CA LYS A 72 5.70 -10.01 -9.46
C LYS A 72 5.03 -9.08 -10.47
N ASP A 73 3.94 -8.42 -10.08
CA ASP A 73 3.26 -7.43 -10.90
C ASP A 73 4.15 -6.20 -11.13
N ARG A 74 4.80 -5.70 -10.06
CA ARG A 74 5.75 -4.59 -10.13
C ARG A 74 7.03 -4.95 -10.90
N GLU A 75 7.51 -6.18 -10.83
CA GLU A 75 8.65 -6.64 -11.64
C GLU A 75 8.32 -6.61 -13.15
N LYS A 76 7.08 -6.90 -13.54
CA LYS A 76 6.63 -6.72 -14.93
C LYS A 76 6.58 -5.25 -15.32
N CYS A 77 6.29 -4.36 -14.38
CA CYS A 77 6.33 -2.92 -14.59
C CYS A 77 7.72 -2.35 -14.87
N ASN A 78 8.81 -3.01 -14.47
CA ASN A 78 10.16 -2.56 -14.83
C ASN A 78 10.43 -2.59 -16.35
N LYS A 79 9.58 -3.28 -17.11
CA LYS A 79 9.60 -3.36 -18.58
C LYS A 79 8.45 -2.58 -19.22
N ALA A 80 7.72 -1.78 -18.44
CA ALA A 80 6.58 -1.01 -18.93
C ALA A 80 7.03 0.33 -19.53
N GLU A 81 6.43 0.68 -20.67
CA GLU A 81 6.70 1.94 -21.38
C GLU A 81 5.94 3.13 -20.76
N GLU A 82 4.88 2.88 -19.98
CA GLU A 82 4.07 3.93 -19.36
C GLU A 82 3.71 3.60 -17.90
N ILE A 83 4.02 4.53 -16.98
CA ILE A 83 3.70 4.43 -15.55
C ILE A 83 2.66 5.49 -15.19
N LYS A 84 1.45 5.05 -14.82
CA LYS A 84 0.37 5.92 -14.34
C LYS A 84 0.34 5.93 -12.82
N ILE A 85 0.39 7.11 -12.22
CA ILE A 85 0.27 7.28 -10.78
C ILE A 85 -1.20 7.52 -10.46
N ILE A 86 -1.79 6.60 -9.69
CA ILE A 86 -3.13 6.72 -9.13
C ILE A 86 -2.97 7.19 -7.68
N LYS A 87 -3.43 8.40 -7.39
CA LYS A 87 -3.50 8.93 -6.03
C LYS A 87 -4.87 8.56 -5.44
N ILE A 88 -4.86 7.88 -4.30
CA ILE A 88 -6.05 7.44 -3.54
C ILE A 88 -6.13 8.17 -2.20
#